data_AF-A0A3B6TUI5-F1
#
_entry.id   AF-A0A3B6TUI5-F1
#
_cell.length_a   1.000
_cell.length_b   1.000
_cell.length_c   1.000
_cell.angle_alpha   90.00
_cell.angle_beta   90.00
_cell.angle_gamma   90.00
#
_symmetry.space_group_name_H-M   'P 1'
#
loop_
_entity.id
_entity.type
_entity.pdbx_description
1 polymer ?
#
loop_
_entity_poly.entity_id
_entity_poly.type
_entity_poly.pdbx_seq_one_letter_code
_entity_poly.pdbx_strand_id
1 'polypeptide(L)'
;MAALGTLVVYRTVFAALGCLMVGTLVYTCITDGSPFRAELLTPWMVTTLIDFYVNMAAISTWVVYKEGNWISSIFWVVLLICLGSATTCAYIVSKLFEITSSGLSQNPLDLLLLRQDNLPERKCSFVVIGRTIFSILGILMAALVTYTVITDGLPFRKDLLTPWMAATLIDFYINIFAISVWVVHRESTWISAVIWICLLICFGSITTCGYIVVQLLQVSYQDPVYHLLLNSHSKYGIAPLQKI
;
A
#
# COMPACT_ATOMS: atom_id res chain seq x y z
N MET A 1 0.06 29.30 -8.33
CA MET A 1 1.32 29.38 -7.54
C MET A 1 1.33 28.41 -6.35
N ALA A 2 0.29 28.35 -5.50
CA ALA A 2 0.25 27.44 -4.35
C ALA A 2 0.38 25.94 -4.71
N ALA A 3 -0.31 25.46 -5.75
CA ALA A 3 -0.24 24.06 -6.17
C ALA A 3 1.16 23.63 -6.67
N LEU A 4 1.89 24.54 -7.32
CA LEU A 4 3.25 24.29 -7.78
C LEU A 4 4.21 24.22 -6.59
N GLY A 5 4.06 25.10 -5.60
CA GLY A 5 4.85 25.10 -4.37
C GLY A 5 4.70 23.80 -3.59
N THR A 6 3.46 23.33 -3.38
CA THR A 6 3.20 22.05 -2.70
C THR A 6 3.81 20.85 -3.44
N LEU A 7 3.78 20.86 -4.78
CA LEU A 7 4.39 19.79 -5.58
C LEU A 7 5.92 19.75 -5.44
N VAL A 8 6.56 20.92 -5.42
CA VAL A 8 8.01 21.04 -5.20
C VAL A 8 8.37 20.51 -3.81
N VAL A 9 7.57 20.84 -2.78
CA VAL A 9 7.78 20.32 -1.42
C VAL A 9 7.75 18.79 -1.42
N TYR A 10 6.69 18.17 -1.98
CA TYR A 10 6.62 16.70 -2.02
C TYR A 10 7.80 16.07 -2.74
N ARG A 11 8.23 16.63 -3.88
CA ARG A 11 9.43 16.13 -4.58
C ARG A 11 10.67 16.19 -3.72
N THR A 12 10.91 17.33 -3.06
CA THR A 12 12.10 17.50 -2.22
C THR A 12 12.09 16.55 -1.03
N VAL A 13 10.94 16.35 -0.40
CA VAL A 13 10.78 15.43 0.74
C VAL A 13 11.03 13.98 0.30
N PHE A 14 10.34 13.50 -0.73
CA PHE A 14 10.51 12.12 -1.20
C PHE A 14 11.92 11.88 -1.77
N ALA A 15 12.51 12.86 -2.47
CA ALA A 15 13.90 12.75 -2.91
C ALA A 15 14.87 12.66 -1.73
N ALA A 16 14.71 13.49 -0.70
CA ALA A 16 15.53 13.45 0.50
C ALA A 16 15.40 12.11 1.25
N LEU A 17 14.17 11.59 1.40
CA LEU A 17 13.92 10.28 2.01
C LEU A 17 14.54 9.14 1.20
N GLY A 18 14.43 9.17 -0.14
CA GLY A 18 15.08 8.20 -1.01
C GLY A 18 16.60 8.24 -0.89
N CYS A 19 17.20 9.44 -0.87
CA CYS A 19 18.65 9.61 -0.66
C CYS A 19 19.07 9.11 0.73
N LEU A 20 18.28 9.39 1.77
CA LEU A 20 18.54 8.91 3.12
C LEU A 20 18.53 7.38 3.16
N MET A 21 17.56 6.73 2.50
CA MET A 21 17.47 5.28 2.43
C MET A 21 18.68 4.68 1.71
N VAL A 22 19.05 5.21 0.54
CA VAL A 22 20.25 4.76 -0.20
C VAL A 22 21.51 4.95 0.63
N GLY A 23 21.66 6.10 1.28
CA GLY A 23 22.78 6.38 2.18
C GLY A 23 22.84 5.40 3.36
N THR A 24 21.68 5.05 3.93
CA THR A 24 21.56 4.08 5.02
C THR A 24 22.01 2.69 4.55
N LEU A 25 21.52 2.21 3.40
CA LEU A 25 21.94 0.92 2.83
C LEU A 25 23.43 0.87 2.54
N VAL A 26 23.98 1.91 1.91
CA VAL A 26 25.41 1.97 1.59
C VAL A 26 26.24 1.98 2.87
N TYR A 27 25.85 2.80 3.85
CA TYR A 27 26.52 2.87 5.14
C TYR A 27 26.52 1.51 5.85
N THR A 28 25.36 0.86 5.99
CA THR A 28 25.27 -0.44 6.66
C THR A 28 26.01 -1.54 5.90
N CYS A 29 25.98 -1.52 4.56
CA CYS A 29 26.79 -2.44 3.76
C CYS A 29 28.29 -2.29 4.01
N ILE A 30 28.77 -1.05 4.14
CA ILE A 30 30.19 -0.77 4.37
C ILE A 30 30.59 -1.16 5.79
N THR A 31 29.79 -0.80 6.79
CA THR A 31 30.16 -1.00 8.20
C THR A 31 29.91 -2.41 8.70
N ASP A 32 28.83 -3.05 8.23
CA ASP A 32 28.35 -4.32 8.76
C ASP A 32 28.36 -5.45 7.71
N GLY A 33 28.78 -5.17 6.47
CA GLY A 33 28.86 -6.19 5.42
C GLY A 33 27.50 -6.53 4.83
N SER A 34 27.30 -7.78 4.39
CA SER A 34 26.07 -8.15 3.67
C SER A 34 24.84 -8.31 4.59
N PRO A 35 23.63 -7.98 4.10
CA PRO A 35 22.39 -8.22 4.84
C PRO A 35 22.00 -9.70 4.91
N PHE A 36 22.51 -10.52 3.97
CA PHE A 36 22.13 -11.92 3.81
C PHE A 36 22.91 -12.83 4.75
N ARG A 37 22.73 -12.65 6.05
CA ARG A 37 23.33 -13.49 7.10
C ARG A 37 22.23 -14.08 7.96
N ALA A 38 22.25 -15.41 8.13
CA ALA A 38 21.25 -16.13 8.91
C ALA A 38 21.19 -15.65 10.38
N GLU A 39 22.32 -15.22 10.92
CA GLU A 39 22.44 -14.69 12.28
C GLU A 39 21.59 -13.42 12.52
N LEU A 40 21.30 -12.66 11.47
CA LEU A 40 20.47 -11.45 11.58
C LEU A 40 18.97 -11.77 11.60
N LEU A 41 18.56 -12.97 11.17
CA LEU A 41 17.17 -13.41 11.05
C LEU A 41 16.59 -13.87 12.39
N THR A 42 16.65 -13.00 13.38
CA THR A 42 15.93 -13.19 14.65
C THR A 42 14.41 -13.29 14.41
N PRO A 43 13.62 -13.90 15.30
CA PRO A 43 12.16 -14.01 15.14
C PRO A 43 11.48 -12.65 14.87
N TRP A 44 11.94 -11.61 15.57
CA TRP A 44 11.49 -10.24 15.36
C TRP A 44 11.92 -9.67 14.01
N MET A 45 13.17 -9.89 13.58
CA MET A 45 13.63 -9.47 12.24
C MET A 45 12.79 -10.10 11.13
N VAL A 46 12.53 -11.41 11.23
CA VAL A 46 11.70 -12.14 10.25
C VAL A 46 10.28 -11.57 10.22
N THR A 47 9.69 -11.30 11.39
CA THR A 47 8.35 -10.73 11.48
C THR A 47 8.28 -9.33 10.88
N THR A 48 9.25 -8.46 11.20
CA THR A 48 9.35 -7.12 10.59
C THR A 48 9.55 -7.19 9.08
N LEU A 49 10.33 -8.14 8.59
CA LEU A 49 10.55 -8.33 7.16
C LEU A 49 9.26 -8.77 6.45
N ILE A 50 8.49 -9.68 7.06
CA ILE A 50 7.17 -10.07 6.53
C ILE A 50 6.23 -8.86 6.52
N ASP A 51 6.17 -8.09 7.60
CA ASP A 51 5.37 -6.85 7.69
C ASP A 51 5.69 -5.89 6.54
N PHE A 52 6.99 -5.66 6.34
CA PHE A 52 7.53 -4.84 5.28
C PHE A 52 7.08 -5.32 3.89
N TYR A 53 7.19 -6.61 3.61
CA TYR A 53 6.79 -7.16 2.31
C TYR A 53 5.28 -7.13 2.07
N VAL A 54 4.45 -7.24 3.12
CA VAL A 54 3.00 -7.04 2.99
C VAL A 54 2.69 -5.59 2.60
N ASN A 55 3.38 -4.61 3.19
CA ASN A 55 3.26 -3.21 2.74
C ASN A 55 3.76 -3.02 1.30
N MET A 56 4.84 -3.71 0.89
CA MET A 56 5.31 -3.69 -0.49
C MET A 56 4.30 -4.30 -1.46
N ALA A 57 3.57 -5.33 -1.06
CA ALA A 57 2.49 -5.89 -1.87
C ALA A 57 1.38 -4.85 -2.12
N ALA A 58 1.05 -4.04 -1.12
CA ALA A 58 0.09 -2.93 -1.28
C ALA A 58 0.61 -1.86 -2.26
N ILE A 59 1.85 -1.41 -2.09
CA ILE A 59 2.47 -0.39 -2.96
C ILE A 59 2.63 -0.91 -4.39
N SER A 60 3.12 -2.14 -4.56
CA SER A 60 3.25 -2.76 -5.89
C SER A 60 1.91 -2.93 -6.58
N THR A 61 0.84 -3.31 -5.87
CA THR A 61 -0.51 -3.35 -6.43
C THR A 61 -0.94 -1.99 -6.94
N TRP A 62 -0.64 -0.91 -6.20
CA TRP A 62 -0.90 0.45 -6.64
C TRP A 62 -0.07 0.85 -7.87
N VAL A 63 1.21 0.47 -7.93
CA VAL A 63 2.07 0.69 -9.10
C VAL A 63 1.53 -0.04 -10.33
N VAL A 64 1.17 -1.32 -10.19
CA VAL A 64 0.60 -2.13 -11.29
C VAL A 64 -0.71 -1.53 -11.79
N TYR A 65 -1.55 -1.03 -10.88
CA TYR A 65 -2.79 -0.37 -11.25
C TYR A 65 -2.56 0.96 -12.00
N LYS A 66 -1.54 1.73 -11.58
CA LYS A 66 -1.26 3.05 -12.14
C LYS A 66 -0.46 2.99 -13.44
N GLU A 67 0.37 1.98 -13.62
CA GLU A 67 1.11 1.74 -14.85
C GLU A 67 0.19 1.16 -15.93
N GLY A 68 0.05 1.88 -17.05
CA GLY A 68 -0.67 1.36 -18.21
C GLY A 68 0.11 0.26 -18.95
N ASN A 69 1.44 0.25 -18.80
CA ASN A 69 2.35 -0.63 -19.53
C ASN A 69 2.94 -1.72 -18.62
N TRP A 70 2.68 -2.99 -18.96
CA TRP A 70 3.08 -4.15 -18.15
C TRP A 70 4.59 -4.27 -17.95
N ILE A 71 5.41 -3.89 -18.94
CA ILE A 71 6.88 -3.92 -18.83
C ILE A 71 7.37 -2.92 -17.77
N SER A 72 6.83 -1.69 -17.78
CA SER A 72 7.20 -0.67 -16.80
C SER A 72 6.73 -1.08 -15.40
N SER A 73 5.53 -1.65 -15.29
CA SER A 73 5.04 -2.19 -14.03
C SER A 73 5.97 -3.27 -13.47
N ILE A 74 6.39 -4.25 -14.28
CA ILE A 74 7.28 -5.33 -13.83
C ILE A 74 8.63 -4.74 -13.37
N PHE A 75 9.19 -3.80 -14.15
CA PHE A 75 10.43 -3.13 -13.79
C PHE A 75 10.35 -2.47 -12.41
N TRP A 76 9.29 -1.68 -12.15
CA TRP A 76 9.10 -1.02 -10.86
C TRP A 76 8.85 -1.99 -9.71
N VAL A 77 8.08 -3.06 -9.94
CA VAL A 77 7.83 -4.09 -8.91
C VAL A 77 9.12 -4.82 -8.53
N VAL A 78 9.96 -5.18 -9.51
CA VAL A 78 11.27 -5.79 -9.24
C VAL A 78 12.14 -4.84 -8.41
N LEU A 79 12.19 -3.56 -8.79
CA LEU A 79 12.94 -2.57 -8.02
C LEU A 79 12.40 -2.40 -6.59
N LEU A 80 11.08 -2.40 -6.38
CA LEU A 80 10.49 -2.32 -5.04
C LEU A 80 10.88 -3.51 -4.17
N ILE A 81 10.90 -4.71 -4.74
CA ILE A 81 11.29 -5.93 -4.01
C ILE A 81 12.79 -5.88 -3.63
N CYS A 82 13.64 -5.32 -4.51
CA CYS A 82 15.09 -5.28 -4.30
C CYS A 82 15.57 -4.11 -3.43
N LEU A 83 14.99 -2.92 -3.59
CA LEU A 83 15.49 -1.66 -3.00
C LEU A 83 14.50 -0.99 -2.04
N GLY A 84 13.28 -1.52 -1.93
CA GLY A 84 12.30 -1.06 -0.97
C GLY A 84 11.87 0.40 -1.17
N SER A 85 11.88 1.18 -0.09
CA SER A 85 11.42 2.57 -0.06
C SER A 85 12.21 3.52 -0.96
N ALA A 86 13.48 3.21 -1.27
CA ALA A 86 14.24 4.01 -2.22
C ALA A 86 13.53 4.03 -3.59
N THR A 87 12.98 2.87 -4.01
CA THR A 87 12.18 2.77 -5.23
C THR A 87 10.81 3.42 -5.06
N THR A 88 10.13 3.26 -3.92
CA THR A 88 8.86 3.96 -3.67
C THR A 88 9.03 5.47 -3.83
N CYS A 89 10.09 6.03 -3.24
CA CYS A 89 10.42 7.45 -3.36
C CYS A 89 10.74 7.86 -4.80
N ALA A 90 11.60 7.09 -5.49
CA ALA A 90 11.95 7.34 -6.88
C ALA A 90 10.72 7.29 -7.81
N TYR A 91 9.82 6.33 -7.59
CA TYR A 91 8.57 6.19 -8.34
C TYR A 91 7.66 7.40 -8.13
N ILE A 92 7.45 7.81 -6.88
CA ILE A 92 6.61 8.97 -6.55
C ILE A 92 7.21 10.22 -7.19
N VAL A 93 8.51 10.49 -7.01
CA VAL A 93 9.19 11.66 -7.60
C VAL A 93 9.05 11.67 -9.12
N SER A 94 9.28 10.52 -9.78
CA SER A 94 9.12 10.37 -11.23
C SER A 94 7.69 10.71 -11.67
N LYS A 95 6.67 10.19 -10.99
CA LYS A 95 5.26 10.52 -11.28
C LYS A 95 4.92 11.98 -11.02
N LEU A 96 5.50 12.60 -9.99
CA LEU A 96 5.30 14.03 -9.77
C LEU A 96 5.93 14.86 -10.89
N PHE A 97 7.09 14.48 -11.43
CA PHE A 97 7.68 15.13 -12.60
C PHE A 97 6.83 14.97 -13.86
N GLU A 98 6.35 13.75 -14.12
CA GLU A 98 5.44 13.45 -15.23
C GLU A 98 4.21 14.36 -15.20
N ILE A 99 3.58 14.52 -14.02
CA ILE A 99 2.42 15.42 -13.84
C ILE A 99 2.74 16.88 -14.21
N THR A 100 3.94 17.38 -13.91
CA THR A 100 4.33 18.75 -14.28
C THR A 100 4.64 18.91 -15.76
N SER A 101 5.27 17.92 -16.40
CA SER A 101 5.50 17.96 -17.84
C SER A 101 4.19 17.81 -18.63
N SER A 102 3.30 16.92 -18.20
CA SER A 102 2.00 16.68 -18.83
C SER A 102 1.03 17.83 -18.62
N GLY A 103 1.19 18.64 -17.56
CA GLY A 103 0.46 19.90 -17.37
C GLY A 103 0.64 20.93 -18.50
N LEU A 104 1.56 20.70 -19.45
CA LEU A 104 1.81 21.53 -20.63
C LEU A 104 1.33 20.89 -21.95
N SER A 105 0.99 19.59 -21.99
CA SER A 105 0.79 18.86 -23.25
C SER A 105 -0.32 17.81 -23.14
N GLN A 106 -1.53 18.24 -23.52
CA GLN A 106 -2.69 17.46 -24.00
C GLN A 106 -3.40 16.45 -23.09
N ASN A 107 -4.71 16.34 -23.37
CA ASN A 107 -5.76 15.78 -22.54
C ASN A 107 -5.65 14.25 -22.34
N PRO A 108 -5.36 13.78 -21.11
CA PRO A 108 -5.35 12.35 -20.73
C PRO A 108 -6.76 11.73 -20.64
N LEU A 109 -7.80 12.52 -20.91
CA LEU A 109 -9.21 12.14 -20.78
C LEU A 109 -9.64 11.14 -21.86
N ASP A 110 -9.13 11.27 -23.10
CA ASP A 110 -9.48 10.35 -24.19
C ASP A 110 -8.89 8.94 -23.99
N LEU A 111 -7.73 8.84 -23.33
CA LEU A 111 -7.10 7.56 -23.01
C LEU A 111 -7.78 6.87 -21.81
N LEU A 112 -8.32 7.65 -20.87
CA LEU A 112 -9.12 7.16 -19.76
C LEU A 112 -10.49 6.65 -20.22
N LEU A 113 -11.12 7.32 -21.19
CA LEU A 113 -12.41 6.90 -21.77
C LEU A 113 -12.28 5.54 -22.49
N LEU A 114 -11.22 5.34 -23.30
CA LEU A 114 -10.96 4.07 -23.99
C LEU A 114 -10.68 2.88 -23.05
N ARG A 115 -10.12 3.14 -21.85
CA ARG A 115 -9.93 2.09 -20.84
C ARG A 115 -11.23 1.78 -20.08
N GLN A 116 -12.16 2.72 -19.98
CA GLN A 116 -13.37 2.58 -19.16
C GLN A 116 -14.42 1.63 -19.77
N ASP A 117 -14.49 1.54 -21.10
CA ASP A 117 -15.57 0.83 -21.81
C ASP A 117 -15.50 -0.70 -21.75
N ASN A 118 -14.35 -1.29 -21.38
CA ASN A 118 -14.16 -2.75 -21.32
C ASN A 118 -14.23 -3.36 -19.90
N LEU A 119 -14.68 -2.59 -18.89
CA LEU A 119 -14.39 -2.89 -17.48
C LEU A 119 -15.57 -3.23 -16.51
N PRO A 120 -16.86 -3.33 -16.88
CA PRO A 120 -17.90 -3.52 -15.85
C PRO A 120 -17.85 -4.89 -15.16
N GLU A 121 -17.72 -6.00 -15.89
CA GLU A 121 -17.72 -7.35 -15.28
C GLU A 121 -16.38 -7.71 -14.61
N ARG A 122 -15.27 -7.13 -15.09
CA ARG A 122 -13.91 -7.41 -14.57
C ARG A 122 -13.61 -6.70 -13.25
N LYS A 123 -14.25 -5.54 -12.99
CA LYS A 123 -14.10 -4.74 -11.76
C LYS A 123 -14.55 -5.50 -10.51
N CYS A 124 -15.72 -6.13 -10.58
CA CYS A 124 -16.32 -6.78 -9.41
C CYS A 124 -15.48 -7.97 -8.92
N SER A 125 -14.99 -8.81 -9.86
CA SER A 125 -14.11 -9.94 -9.53
C SER A 125 -12.78 -9.47 -8.94
N PHE A 126 -12.15 -8.42 -9.49
CA PHE A 126 -10.90 -7.88 -8.97
C PHE A 126 -11.04 -7.29 -7.55
N VAL A 127 -12.14 -6.57 -7.27
CA VAL A 127 -12.43 -6.02 -5.94
C VAL A 127 -12.60 -7.12 -4.91
N VAL A 128 -13.33 -8.20 -5.25
CA VAL A 128 -13.52 -9.35 -4.36
C VAL A 128 -12.20 -10.08 -4.10
N ILE A 129 -11.39 -10.32 -5.15
CA ILE A 129 -10.07 -10.96 -5.03
C ILE A 129 -9.11 -10.10 -4.19
N GLY A 130 -9.06 -8.79 -4.43
CA GLY A 130 -8.24 -7.89 -3.63
C GLY A 130 -8.62 -7.93 -2.15
N ARG A 131 -9.94 -7.89 -1.86
CA ARG A 131 -10.44 -7.96 -0.48
C ARG A 131 -10.03 -9.26 0.21
N THR A 132 -10.16 -10.40 -0.47
CA THR A 132 -9.80 -11.70 0.14
C THR A 132 -8.29 -11.79 0.39
N ILE A 133 -7.46 -11.39 -0.58
CA ILE A 133 -6.00 -11.43 -0.44
C ILE A 133 -5.55 -10.53 0.71
N PHE A 134 -5.95 -9.25 0.74
CA PHE A 134 -5.53 -8.34 1.79
C PHE A 134 -6.10 -8.71 3.16
N SER A 135 -7.31 -9.29 3.23
CA SER A 135 -7.83 -9.84 4.49
C SER A 135 -6.98 -10.98 5.01
N ILE A 136 -6.60 -11.92 4.15
CA ILE A 136 -5.75 -13.06 4.51
C ILE A 136 -4.38 -12.58 4.96
N LEU A 137 -3.76 -11.65 4.23
CA LEU A 137 -2.46 -11.07 4.59
C LEU A 137 -2.51 -10.33 5.94
N GLY A 138 -3.57 -9.56 6.19
CA GLY A 138 -3.74 -8.86 7.47
C GLY A 138 -3.92 -9.82 8.65
N ILE A 139 -4.73 -10.87 8.49
CA ILE A 139 -4.92 -11.91 9.53
C ILE A 139 -3.62 -12.68 9.76
N LEU A 140 -2.92 -13.06 8.69
CA LEU A 140 -1.62 -13.72 8.78
C LEU A 140 -0.62 -12.87 9.56
N MET A 141 -0.54 -11.57 9.23
CA MET A 141 0.36 -10.65 9.93
C MET A 141 0.00 -10.52 11.41
N ALA A 142 -1.29 -10.35 11.74
CA ALA A 142 -1.74 -10.30 13.13
C ALA A 142 -1.40 -11.57 13.91
N ALA A 143 -1.55 -12.75 13.28
CA ALA A 143 -1.15 -14.02 13.86
C ALA A 143 0.36 -14.11 14.09
N LEU A 144 1.18 -13.65 13.14
CA LEU A 144 2.65 -13.64 13.26
C LEU A 144 3.14 -12.71 14.37
N VAL A 145 2.59 -11.49 14.45
CA VAL A 145 2.91 -10.56 15.56
C VAL A 145 2.50 -11.17 16.89
N THR A 146 1.29 -11.73 16.99
CA THR A 146 0.81 -12.35 18.23
C THR A 146 1.69 -13.52 18.65
N TYR A 147 2.03 -14.39 17.69
CA TYR A 147 2.91 -15.53 17.92
C TYR A 147 4.28 -15.09 18.44
N THR A 148 4.92 -14.14 17.77
CA THR A 148 6.25 -13.64 18.17
C THR A 148 6.24 -12.88 19.49
N VAL A 149 5.18 -12.15 19.81
CA VAL A 149 5.01 -11.54 21.13
C VAL A 149 4.90 -12.61 22.23
N ILE A 150 4.19 -13.71 21.97
CA ILE A 150 4.05 -14.81 22.94
C ILE A 150 5.37 -15.57 23.13
N THR A 151 6.10 -15.86 22.06
CA THR A 151 7.33 -16.67 22.12
C THR A 151 8.54 -15.87 22.57
N ASP A 152 8.70 -14.65 22.06
CA ASP A 152 9.91 -13.85 22.21
C ASP A 152 9.70 -12.60 23.09
N GLY A 153 8.47 -12.31 23.51
CA GLY A 153 8.14 -11.09 24.26
C GLY A 153 8.06 -9.85 23.37
N LEU A 154 8.03 -8.66 23.96
CA LEU A 154 7.84 -7.40 23.23
C LEU A 154 9.04 -7.02 22.32
N PRO A 155 8.80 -6.31 21.21
CA PRO A 155 9.84 -5.93 20.24
C PRO A 155 10.76 -4.80 20.73
N PHE A 156 10.38 -4.09 21.80
CA PHE A 156 11.06 -2.88 22.27
C PHE A 156 12.32 -3.19 23.11
N ARG A 157 13.30 -3.88 22.50
CA ARG A 157 14.57 -4.24 23.14
C ARG A 157 15.74 -3.76 22.30
N LYS A 158 16.75 -3.18 22.95
CA LYS A 158 17.96 -2.70 22.26
C LYS A 158 18.74 -3.83 21.60
N ASP A 159 18.68 -5.03 22.16
CA ASP A 159 19.39 -6.21 21.65
C ASP A 159 18.89 -6.66 20.27
N LEU A 160 17.66 -6.28 19.89
CA LEU A 160 17.08 -6.58 18.59
C LEU A 160 17.42 -5.53 17.52
N LEU A 161 17.84 -4.33 17.93
CA LEU A 161 18.15 -3.19 17.05
C LEU A 161 19.58 -3.28 16.50
N THR A 162 19.86 -4.37 15.78
CA THR A 162 21.08 -4.49 14.98
C THR A 162 21.13 -3.42 13.88
N PRO A 163 22.31 -3.08 13.31
CA PRO A 163 22.40 -2.10 12.24
C PRO A 163 21.47 -2.41 11.05
N TRP A 164 21.37 -3.69 10.69
CA TRP A 164 20.45 -4.14 9.64
C TRP A 164 18.98 -4.06 10.05
N MET A 165 18.61 -4.42 11.29
CA MET A 165 17.24 -4.20 11.77
C MET A 165 16.88 -2.71 11.71
N ALA A 166 17.79 -1.82 12.13
CA ALA A 166 17.56 -0.39 12.08
C ALA A 166 17.36 0.12 10.64
N ALA A 167 18.17 -0.35 9.69
CA ALA A 167 17.99 -0.03 8.27
C ALA A 167 16.64 -0.52 7.72
N THR A 168 16.23 -1.75 8.04
CA THR A 168 14.92 -2.29 7.66
C THR A 168 13.77 -1.47 8.26
N LEU A 169 13.92 -1.02 9.50
CA LEU A 169 12.92 -0.20 10.17
C LEU A 169 12.81 1.22 9.55
N ILE A 170 13.94 1.82 9.20
CA ILE A 170 13.97 3.09 8.45
C ILE A 170 13.25 2.91 7.10
N ASP A 171 13.57 1.85 6.37
CA ASP A 171 12.93 1.51 5.10
C ASP A 171 11.40 1.38 5.25
N PHE A 172 11.00 0.57 6.23
CA PHE A 172 9.61 0.35 6.58
C PHE A 172 8.87 1.66 6.85
N TYR A 173 9.41 2.54 7.70
CA TYR A 173 8.74 3.78 8.06
C TYR A 173 8.69 4.81 6.92
N ILE A 174 9.65 4.81 5.99
CA ILE A 174 9.54 5.65 4.78
C ILE A 174 8.35 5.20 3.92
N ASN A 175 8.12 3.89 3.81
CA ASN A 175 6.93 3.38 3.10
C ASN A 175 5.63 3.68 3.85
N ILE A 176 5.62 3.54 5.19
CA ILE A 176 4.47 3.97 6.00
C ILE A 176 4.19 5.45 5.81
N PHE A 177 5.23 6.30 5.75
CA PHE A 177 5.07 7.70 5.43
C PHE A 177 4.42 7.92 4.06
N ALA A 178 4.87 7.21 3.02
CA ALA A 178 4.25 7.29 1.69
C ALA A 178 2.76 6.88 1.71
N ILE A 179 2.42 5.79 2.41
CA ILE A 179 1.04 5.33 2.58
C ILE A 179 0.23 6.35 3.39
N SER A 180 0.81 6.94 4.44
CA SER A 180 0.16 7.94 5.27
C SER A 180 -0.21 9.19 4.49
N VAL A 181 0.68 9.66 3.60
CA VAL A 181 0.40 10.77 2.69
C VAL A 181 -0.80 10.42 1.82
N TRP A 182 -0.84 9.20 1.27
CA TRP A 182 -2.01 8.76 0.50
C TRP A 182 -3.31 8.72 1.32
N VAL A 183 -3.26 8.22 2.56
CA VAL A 183 -4.41 8.20 3.49
C VAL A 183 -4.92 9.62 3.76
N VAL A 184 -4.04 10.58 4.06
CA VAL A 184 -4.43 11.99 4.30
C VAL A 184 -5.19 12.58 3.12
N HIS A 185 -4.81 12.23 1.88
CA HIS A 185 -5.49 12.73 0.69
C HIS A 185 -6.80 11.99 0.39
N ARG A 186 -6.99 10.79 0.91
CA ARG A 186 -8.19 9.96 0.71
C ARG A 186 -9.27 10.21 1.75
N GLU A 187 -8.88 10.47 2.99
CA GLU A 187 -9.81 10.70 4.08
C GLU A 187 -10.53 12.05 3.97
N SER A 188 -11.83 12.05 4.26
CA SER A 188 -12.66 13.27 4.23
C SER A 188 -12.47 14.16 5.45
N THR A 189 -12.03 13.58 6.58
CA THR A 189 -11.84 14.28 7.84
C THR A 189 -10.42 14.11 8.36
N TRP A 190 -9.85 15.19 8.89
CA TRP A 190 -8.50 15.18 9.45
C TRP A 190 -8.38 14.26 10.68
N ILE A 191 -9.47 14.09 11.45
CA ILE A 191 -9.50 13.20 12.63
C ILE A 191 -9.35 11.74 12.19
N SER A 192 -10.12 11.31 11.17
CA SER A 192 -9.99 9.96 10.62
C SER A 192 -8.58 9.72 10.10
N ALA A 193 -8.01 10.68 9.36
CA ALA A 193 -6.64 10.59 8.88
C ALA A 193 -5.64 10.40 10.03
N VAL A 194 -5.73 11.20 11.11
CA VAL A 194 -4.85 11.06 12.27
C VAL A 194 -5.00 9.68 12.94
N ILE A 195 -6.23 9.18 13.10
CA ILE A 195 -6.47 7.85 13.66
C ILE A 195 -5.79 6.77 12.81
N TRP A 196 -5.98 6.81 11.48
CA TRP A 196 -5.34 5.85 10.57
C TRP A 196 -3.83 5.94 10.57
N ILE A 197 -3.26 7.14 10.65
CA ILE A 197 -1.81 7.34 10.75
C ILE A 197 -1.25 6.74 12.04
N CYS A 198 -1.91 7.00 13.18
CA CYS A 198 -1.52 6.40 14.45
C CYS A 198 -1.57 4.86 14.39
N LEU A 199 -2.63 4.31 13.79
CA LEU A 199 -2.74 2.86 13.60
C LEU A 199 -1.63 2.31 12.69
N LEU A 200 -1.31 2.98 11.57
CA LEU A 200 -0.23 2.57 10.67
C LEU A 200 1.14 2.57 11.36
N ILE A 201 1.42 3.56 12.21
CA ILE A 201 2.68 3.63 12.96
C ILE A 201 2.75 2.51 14.01
N CYS A 202 1.63 2.17 14.65
CA CYS A 202 1.58 1.16 15.72
C CYS A 202 1.53 -0.29 15.20
N PHE A 203 0.77 -0.55 14.13
CA PHE A 203 0.42 -1.90 13.68
C PHE A 203 0.89 -2.22 12.26
N GLY A 204 1.47 -1.24 11.55
CA GLY A 204 2.11 -1.51 10.26
C GLY A 204 1.14 -2.02 9.20
N SER A 205 1.52 -3.13 8.55
CA SER A 205 0.76 -3.72 7.45
C SER A 205 -0.59 -4.28 7.84
N ILE A 206 -0.84 -4.63 9.11
CA ILE A 206 -2.18 -5.01 9.57
C ILE A 206 -3.16 -3.88 9.30
N THR A 207 -2.76 -2.64 9.61
CA THR A 207 -3.57 -1.45 9.32
C THR A 207 -3.63 -1.15 7.84
N THR A 208 -2.53 -1.28 7.10
CA THR A 208 -2.54 -1.08 5.64
C THR A 208 -3.54 -2.01 4.95
N CYS A 209 -3.52 -3.30 5.30
CA CYS A 209 -4.46 -4.30 4.79
C CYS A 209 -5.90 -3.96 5.18
N GLY A 210 -6.14 -3.65 6.46
CA GLY A 210 -7.46 -3.25 6.95
C GLY A 210 -8.01 -2.02 6.23
N TYR A 211 -7.16 -1.00 6.01
CA TYR A 211 -7.53 0.21 5.28
C TYR A 211 -7.90 -0.09 3.83
N ILE A 212 -7.10 -0.88 3.12
CA ILE A 212 -7.38 -1.29 1.74
C ILE A 212 -8.68 -2.08 1.65
N VAL A 213 -8.92 -3.00 2.59
CA VAL A 213 -10.17 -3.78 2.65
C VAL A 213 -11.38 -2.86 2.85
N VAL A 214 -11.31 -1.89 3.77
CA VAL A 214 -12.38 -0.90 4.00
C VAL A 214 -12.63 -0.08 2.73
N GLN A 215 -11.57 0.39 2.07
CA GLN A 215 -11.69 1.15 0.83
C GLN A 215 -12.32 0.33 -0.30
N LEU A 216 -11.93 -0.94 -0.46
CA LEU A 216 -12.53 -1.85 -1.45
C LEU A 216 -13.99 -2.16 -1.14
N LEU A 217 -14.39 -2.23 0.14
CA LEU A 217 -15.78 -2.40 0.55
C LEU A 217 -16.63 -1.17 0.22
N GLN A 218 -16.10 0.04 0.44
CA GLN A 218 -16.80 1.28 0.10
C GLN A 218 -17.04 1.39 -1.41
N VAL A 219 -16.05 1.03 -2.23
CA VAL A 219 -16.20 0.98 -3.69
C VAL A 219 -17.24 -0.06 -4.11
N SER A 220 -17.23 -1.25 -3.50
CA SER A 220 -18.20 -2.31 -3.79
C SER A 220 -19.65 -1.93 -3.46
N TYR A 221 -19.89 -1.13 -2.42
CA TYR A 221 -21.23 -0.68 -2.05
C TYR A 221 -21.82 0.30 -3.07
N GLN A 222 -20.96 1.08 -3.74
CA GLN A 222 -21.38 2.06 -4.75
C GLN A 222 -21.68 1.44 -6.12
N ASP A 223 -21.40 0.15 -6.33
CA ASP A 223 -21.70 -0.54 -7.59
C ASP A 223 -23.20 -0.96 -7.67
N PRO A 224 -23.94 -0.57 -8.73
CA PRO A 224 -25.38 -0.80 -8.88
C PRO A 224 -25.80 -2.29 -8.95
N VAL A 225 -24.85 -3.20 -9.12
CA VAL A 225 -25.10 -4.65 -9.14
C VAL A 225 -25.52 -5.18 -7.78
N TYR A 226 -25.02 -4.61 -6.67
CA TYR A 226 -25.48 -4.99 -5.32
C TYR A 226 -26.94 -4.62 -5.08
N HIS A 227 -27.37 -3.46 -5.58
CA HIS A 227 -28.78 -3.07 -5.57
C HIS A 227 -29.64 -3.99 -6.45
N LEU A 228 -29.13 -4.48 -7.58
CA LEU A 228 -29.84 -5.42 -8.45
C LEU A 228 -29.96 -6.83 -7.84
N LEU A 229 -28.93 -7.34 -7.16
CA LEU A 229 -28.96 -8.65 -6.49
C LEU A 229 -29.84 -8.65 -5.23
N LEU A 230 -29.85 -7.56 -4.46
CA LEU A 230 -30.78 -7.41 -3.32
C LEU A 230 -32.24 -7.26 -3.80
N ASN A 231 -32.45 -6.56 -4.92
CA ASN A 231 -33.80 -6.37 -5.46
C ASN A 231 -34.33 -7.63 -6.17
N SER A 232 -33.47 -8.47 -6.76
CA SER A 232 -33.88 -9.75 -7.35
C SER A 232 -34.27 -10.78 -6.28
N HIS A 233 -33.59 -10.80 -5.13
CA HIS A 233 -33.95 -11.69 -4.02
C HIS A 233 -35.27 -11.30 -3.33
N SER A 234 -35.66 -10.02 -3.39
CA SER A 234 -36.97 -9.54 -2.92
C SER A 234 -38.12 -9.92 -3.86
N LYS A 235 -37.87 -10.26 -5.13
CA LYS A 235 -38.92 -10.48 -6.14
C LYS A 235 -39.41 -11.92 -6.23
N TYR A 236 -38.80 -12.86 -5.49
CA TYR A 236 -39.20 -14.27 -5.45
C TYR A 236 -39.85 -14.71 -4.13
N GLY A 237 -40.08 -13.78 -3.19
CA GLY A 237 -40.91 -14.01 -2.01
C GLY A 237 -42.26 -13.32 -2.18
N ILE A 238 -43.36 -14.07 -2.08
CA ILE A 238 -44.77 -13.67 -2.18
C ILE A 238 -45.38 -13.80 -3.59
N ALA A 239 -45.85 -15.01 -3.89
CA ALA A 239 -47.05 -15.20 -4.70
C ALA A 239 -48.25 -15.34 -3.74
N PRO A 240 -49.23 -14.43 -3.75
CA PRO A 240 -50.50 -14.67 -3.06
C PRO A 240 -51.36 -15.60 -3.91
N LEU A 241 -51.91 -16.62 -3.24
CA LEU A 241 -53.03 -17.45 -3.68
C LEU A 241 -54.16 -16.57 -4.24
N GLN A 242 -54.46 -16.70 -5.53
CA GLN A 242 -55.70 -16.17 -6.09
C GLN A 242 -56.77 -17.26 -6.03
N LYS A 243 -57.65 -17.14 -5.02
CA LYS A 243 -59.01 -17.69 -5.07
C LYS A 243 -59.77 -16.93 -6.17
N ILE A 244 -60.43 -17.66 -7.06
CA ILE A 244 -61.89 -17.76 -7.28
C ILE A 244 -62.11 -18.91 -8.26
#